data_AF-A0A7L4TTG7-F1
#
_entry.id   AF-A0A7L4TTG7-F1
#
_cell.length_a   1.000
_cell.length_b   1.000
_cell.length_c   1.000
_cell.angle_alpha   90.00
_cell.angle_beta   90.00
_cell.angle_gamma   90.00
#
_symmetry.space_group_name_H-M   'P 1'
#
loop_
_entity.id
_entity.type
_entity.pdbx_description
1 polymer ?
#
loop_
_entity_poly.entity_id
_entity_poly.type
_entity_poly.pdbx_seq_one_letter_code
_entity_poly.pdbx_strand_id
1 'polypeptide(L)'
;WDVYIKDAYNCILKLDITIGADVVPSVTASAAGQCLGVGSYTITATPGAGLVAPLAYSINNGASYQATNTFVVTTPGNYTIRIKDGNGCTADSNVVVVYETLTLSASLIKDITCYTPVGAQVKLLEKGGNGPFTYSSIPATGAFSANIFSTDVPGSYIFTVKDANGCTVTTTSAVVVTAPINPVITSISAVDVLCNGDSSGSITVDIDRSKGLAPFVYTIFNTTTGVDYGQQTSGLPAGIYKVTVTDAKGCKDSKDITINEPTAITMKYRTEPITCGAGGTGKSEGKIIIDYVRGGSPNYTYHVKGNGYSKEYPNQTG
;
A
#
# COMPACT_ATOMS: atom_id res chain seq x y z
N TRP A 1 -56.14 33.74 43.49
CA TRP A 1 -57.03 33.02 44.41
C TRP A 1 -57.89 34.05 45.09
N ASP A 2 -59.19 33.83 45.09
CA ASP A 2 -60.15 34.82 45.55
C ASP A 2 -60.60 34.42 46.95
N VAL A 3 -60.04 35.07 47.96
CA VAL A 3 -60.51 34.91 49.34
C VAL A 3 -61.53 36.00 49.58
N TYR A 4 -62.75 35.62 49.95
CA TYR A 4 -63.76 36.59 50.33
C TYR A 4 -64.40 36.23 51.66
N ILE A 5 -64.70 37.27 52.43
CA ILE A 5 -65.41 37.18 53.70
C ILE A 5 -66.80 37.75 53.47
N LYS A 6 -67.82 37.02 53.92
CA LYS A 6 -69.22 37.40 53.77
C LYS A 6 -69.86 37.51 55.15
N ASP A 7 -70.45 38.65 55.45
CA ASP A 7 -71.13 38.86 56.74
C ASP A 7 -72.52 38.22 56.79
N ALA A 8 -73.17 38.31 57.95
CA ALA A 8 -74.51 37.76 58.19
C ALA A 8 -75.62 38.38 57.32
N TYR A 9 -75.34 39.50 56.63
CA TYR A 9 -76.28 40.21 55.76
C TYR A 9 -75.92 40.13 54.28
N ASN A 10 -74.97 39.26 53.91
CA ASN A 10 -74.47 39.01 52.56
C ASN A 10 -73.54 40.08 51.95
N CYS A 11 -72.98 41.01 52.72
CA CYS A 11 -71.95 41.91 52.22
C CYS A 11 -70.62 41.17 52.05
N ILE A 12 -69.96 41.34 50.89
CA ILE A 12 -68.73 40.60 50.54
C ILE A 12 -67.54 41.57 50.47
N LEU A 13 -66.49 41.29 51.24
CA LEU A 13 -65.15 41.85 51.04
C LEU A 13 -64.30 40.81 50.31
N LYS A 14 -63.87 41.13 49.10
CA LYS A 14 -62.99 40.28 48.28
C LYS A 14 -61.55 40.76 48.39
N LEU A 15 -60.63 39.85 48.69
CA LEU A 15 -59.20 40.06 48.60
C LEU A 15 -58.64 39.12 47.53
N ASP A 16 -58.03 39.71 46.50
CA ASP A 16 -57.32 38.94 45.49
C ASP A 16 -55.93 38.59 46.03
N ILE A 17 -55.67 37.30 46.24
CA ILE A 17 -54.37 36.78 46.66
C ILE A 17 -53.69 36.11 45.47
N THR A 18 -52.51 36.60 45.11
CA THR A 18 -51.65 35.94 44.12
C THR A 18 -50.77 34.92 44.84
N ILE A 19 -51.06 33.63 44.62
CA ILE A 19 -50.10 32.57 44.95
C ILE A 19 -49.21 32.42 43.73
N GLY A 20 -47.93 32.76 43.87
CA GLY A 20 -46.95 32.57 42.80
C GLY A 20 -46.83 31.09 42.46
N ALA A 21 -46.79 30.77 41.17
CA ALA A 21 -46.40 29.43 40.75
C ALA A 21 -44.93 29.20 41.10
N ASP A 22 -44.61 27.99 41.55
CA ASP A 22 -43.22 27.63 41.78
C ASP A 22 -42.45 27.62 40.46
N VAL A 23 -41.19 28.07 40.51
CA VAL A 23 -40.35 28.12 39.32
C VAL A 23 -39.93 26.70 38.98
N VAL A 24 -40.21 26.25 37.77
CA VAL A 24 -39.73 24.95 37.30
C VAL A 24 -38.19 24.94 37.40
N PRO A 25 -37.59 23.96 38.10
CA PRO A 25 -36.15 23.83 38.20
C PRO A 25 -35.47 23.83 36.83
N SER A 26 -34.23 24.30 36.77
CA SER A 26 -33.35 24.08 35.62
C SER A 26 -32.04 23.49 36.10
N VAL A 27 -31.43 22.64 35.28
CA VAL A 27 -30.16 22.00 35.57
C VAL A 27 -29.41 21.73 34.27
N THR A 28 -28.10 21.94 34.28
CA THR A 28 -27.20 21.48 33.21
C THR A 28 -26.22 20.47 33.79
N ALA A 29 -25.72 19.56 32.96
CA ALA A 29 -24.74 18.57 33.38
C ALA A 29 -23.59 18.51 32.37
N SER A 30 -22.39 18.29 32.90
CA SER A 30 -21.17 18.10 32.09
C SER A 30 -20.31 17.00 32.69
N ALA A 31 -19.60 16.27 31.83
CA ALA A 31 -18.65 15.24 32.25
C ALA A 31 -17.23 15.80 32.19
N ALA A 32 -16.49 15.64 33.28
CA ALA A 32 -15.05 15.87 33.33
C ALA A 32 -14.30 14.52 33.34
N GLY A 33 -13.02 14.56 32.94
CA GLY A 33 -12.14 13.40 33.01
C GLY A 33 -12.25 12.42 31.85
N GLN A 34 -12.85 12.82 30.71
CA GLN A 34 -13.04 11.94 29.55
C GLN A 34 -11.72 11.38 28.96
N CYS A 35 -10.57 11.97 29.31
CA CYS A 35 -9.25 11.55 28.85
C CYS A 35 -8.43 10.76 29.87
N LEU A 36 -8.93 10.59 31.08
CA LEU A 36 -8.25 9.82 32.11
C LEU A 36 -8.55 8.35 31.81
N GLY A 37 -7.57 7.62 31.27
CA GLY A 37 -7.68 6.21 30.85
C GLY A 37 -7.94 5.20 31.98
N VAL A 38 -8.77 5.56 32.95
CA VAL A 38 -9.04 4.87 34.21
C VAL A 38 -10.55 4.81 34.48
N GLY A 39 -11.33 4.38 33.48
CA GLY A 39 -12.62 3.70 33.69
C GLY A 39 -13.64 4.38 34.61
N SER A 40 -13.56 5.69 34.82
CA SER A 40 -14.48 6.45 35.66
C SER A 40 -14.54 7.91 35.20
N TYR A 41 -15.76 8.41 35.07
CA TYR A 41 -16.06 9.76 34.60
C TYR A 41 -16.91 10.44 35.66
N THR A 42 -16.60 11.71 35.96
CA THR A 42 -17.37 12.48 36.94
C THR A 42 -18.33 13.40 36.18
N ILE A 43 -19.62 13.11 36.30
CA ILE A 43 -20.70 13.97 35.81
C ILE A 43 -21.06 14.94 36.94
N THR A 44 -20.99 16.24 36.65
CA THR A 44 -21.36 17.29 37.60
C THR A 44 -22.59 18.02 37.10
N ALA A 45 -23.63 18.08 37.94
CA ALA A 45 -24.83 18.85 37.70
C ALA A 45 -24.71 20.26 38.28
N THR A 46 -25.11 21.25 37.50
CA THR A 46 -25.13 22.67 37.86
C THR A 46 -26.58 23.13 37.91
N PRO A 47 -27.15 23.36 39.12
CA PRO A 47 -28.50 23.88 39.26
C PRO A 47 -28.59 25.31 38.74
N GLY A 48 -29.75 25.68 38.19
CA GLY A 48 -30.07 27.05 37.82
C GLY A 48 -30.32 27.96 39.03
N ALA A 49 -30.79 29.18 38.78
CA ALA A 49 -31.16 30.12 39.84
C ALA A 49 -32.61 29.91 40.31
N GLY A 50 -32.91 30.35 41.54
CA GLY A 50 -34.29 30.43 42.05
C GLY A 50 -34.87 29.14 42.62
N LEU A 51 -34.07 28.07 42.79
CA LEU A 51 -34.54 26.81 43.40
C LEU A 51 -34.59 26.90 44.94
N VAL A 52 -35.55 26.19 45.52
CA VAL A 52 -35.74 26.08 46.97
C VAL A 52 -34.93 24.92 47.54
N ALA A 53 -34.13 25.17 48.58
CA ALA A 53 -33.38 24.12 49.28
C ALA A 53 -34.29 23.27 50.20
N PRO A 54 -33.94 22.01 50.50
CA PRO A 54 -32.76 21.28 50.05
C PRO A 54 -32.91 20.76 48.62
N LEU A 55 -31.79 20.80 47.86
CA LEU A 55 -31.73 20.21 46.52
C LEU A 55 -31.34 18.73 46.62
N ALA A 56 -31.92 17.92 45.74
CA ALA A 56 -31.61 16.50 45.62
C ALA A 56 -31.43 16.12 44.14
N TYR A 57 -30.53 15.18 43.85
CA TYR A 57 -30.15 14.81 42.49
C TYR A 57 -30.29 13.30 42.27
N SER A 58 -30.77 12.88 41.11
CA SER A 58 -30.73 11.49 40.67
C SER A 58 -30.18 11.36 39.25
N ILE A 59 -29.66 10.19 38.89
CA ILE A 59 -29.09 9.90 37.55
C ILE A 59 -29.97 8.92 36.79
N ASN A 60 -30.06 9.09 35.47
CA ASN A 60 -30.77 8.19 34.55
C ASN A 60 -32.22 7.92 34.93
N ASN A 61 -32.95 8.97 35.32
CA ASN A 61 -34.33 8.87 35.84
C ASN A 61 -34.48 7.93 37.04
N GLY A 62 -33.41 7.72 37.80
CA GLY A 62 -33.42 6.89 39.01
C GLY A 62 -34.39 7.43 40.06
N ALA A 63 -35.02 6.50 40.79
CA ALA A 63 -35.94 6.82 41.87
C ALA A 63 -35.23 7.29 43.15
N SER A 64 -33.94 6.99 43.29
CA SER A 64 -33.12 7.36 44.45
C SER A 64 -32.44 8.72 44.23
N TYR A 65 -32.54 9.61 45.22
CA TYR A 65 -31.91 10.92 45.19
C TYR A 65 -30.77 11.02 46.21
N GLN A 66 -29.73 11.77 45.89
CA GLN A 66 -28.62 12.11 46.77
C GLN A 66 -28.47 13.64 46.89
N ALA A 67 -27.85 14.11 47.97
CA ALA A 67 -27.60 15.54 48.19
C ALA A 67 -26.45 16.09 47.34
N THR A 68 -25.51 15.22 46.92
CA THR A 68 -24.36 15.60 46.10
C THR A 68 -24.75 15.74 44.63
N ASN A 69 -24.21 16.75 43.96
CA ASN A 69 -24.46 17.04 42.56
C ASN A 69 -23.47 16.33 41.60
N THR A 70 -22.69 15.37 42.10
CA THR A 70 -21.65 14.65 41.35
C THR A 70 -21.96 13.16 41.28
N PHE A 71 -21.78 12.57 40.09
CA PHE A 71 -21.99 11.15 39.84
C PHE A 71 -20.75 10.56 39.16
N VAL A 72 -20.25 9.46 39.71
CA VAL A 72 -19.15 8.70 39.09
C VAL A 72 -19.77 7.56 38.27
N VAL A 73 -19.46 7.52 36.98
CA VAL A 73 -19.91 6.48 36.06
C VAL A 73 -18.73 5.75 35.44
N THR A 74 -18.82 4.43 35.28
CA THR A 74 -17.71 3.61 34.77
C THR A 74 -17.95 3.04 33.37
N THR A 75 -19.18 3.17 32.86
CA THR A 75 -19.57 2.65 31.54
C THR A 75 -19.78 3.80 30.55
N PRO A 76 -19.35 3.64 29.29
CA PRO A 76 -19.77 4.53 28.20
C PRO A 76 -21.29 4.54 28.05
N GLY A 77 -21.84 5.66 27.62
CA GLY A 77 -23.28 5.81 27.42
C GLY A 77 -23.79 7.24 27.56
N ASN A 78 -25.11 7.37 27.49
CA ASN A 78 -25.82 8.63 27.62
C ASN A 78 -26.40 8.73 29.03
N TYR A 79 -26.15 9.85 29.68
CA TYR A 79 -26.59 10.10 31.04
C TYR A 79 -27.42 11.38 31.13
N THR A 80 -28.45 11.36 31.96
CA THR A 80 -29.22 12.55 32.33
C THR A 80 -29.25 12.67 33.85
N ILE A 81 -29.13 13.90 34.36
CA ILE A 81 -29.27 14.16 35.80
C ILE A 81 -30.61 14.85 36.02
N ARG A 82 -31.41 14.31 36.94
CA ARG A 82 -32.64 14.92 37.43
C ARG A 82 -32.35 15.67 38.72
N ILE A 83 -32.81 16.92 38.79
CA ILE A 83 -32.82 17.70 40.02
C ILE A 83 -34.23 17.71 40.62
N LYS A 84 -34.32 17.72 41.94
CA LYS A 84 -35.53 17.95 42.73
C LYS A 84 -35.26 19.03 43.77
N ASP A 85 -36.14 20.03 43.85
CA ASP A 85 -36.06 21.07 44.87
C ASP A 85 -36.84 20.72 46.15
N GLY A 86 -36.81 21.61 47.14
CA GLY A 86 -37.47 21.45 48.44
C GLY A 86 -39.00 21.44 48.37
N ASN A 87 -39.60 22.01 47.30
CA ASN A 87 -41.05 21.99 47.06
C ASN A 87 -41.48 20.76 46.26
N GLY A 88 -40.52 19.99 45.73
CA GLY A 88 -40.73 18.72 45.06
C GLY A 88 -40.83 18.81 43.54
N CYS A 89 -40.62 19.99 42.95
CA CYS A 89 -40.54 20.17 41.51
C CYS A 89 -39.28 19.48 40.96
N THR A 90 -39.36 18.91 39.76
CA THR A 90 -38.24 18.20 39.13
C THR A 90 -37.98 18.65 37.71
N ALA A 91 -36.71 18.62 37.30
CA ALA A 91 -36.30 18.84 35.91
C ALA A 91 -35.09 17.97 35.54
N ASP A 92 -34.95 17.67 34.24
CA ASP A 92 -33.86 16.88 33.69
C ASP A 92 -32.81 17.78 33.01
N SER A 93 -31.55 17.40 33.10
CA SER A 93 -30.44 18.07 32.43
C SER A 93 -30.41 17.79 30.93
N ASN A 94 -29.51 18.48 30.22
CA ASN A 94 -29.03 18.00 28.92
C ASN A 94 -28.46 16.57 29.03
N VAL A 95 -28.46 15.86 27.90
CA VAL A 95 -27.78 14.56 27.80
C VAL A 95 -26.27 14.79 27.87
N VAL A 96 -25.61 14.01 28.73
CA VAL A 96 -24.15 13.92 28.84
C VAL A 96 -23.70 12.62 28.19
N VAL A 97 -22.89 12.73 27.14
CA VAL A 97 -22.33 11.57 26.43
C VAL A 97 -20.97 11.23 27.03
N VAL A 98 -20.82 9.99 27.45
CA VAL A 98 -19.55 9.40 27.88
C VAL A 98 -19.10 8.42 26.79
N TYR A 99 -18.00 8.73 26.13
CA TYR A 99 -17.47 7.94 25.01
C TYR A 99 -16.74 6.69 25.49
N GLU A 100 -16.61 5.71 24.60
CA GLU A 100 -15.73 4.55 24.85
C GLU A 100 -14.27 4.99 24.94
N THR A 101 -13.45 4.18 25.62
CA THR A 101 -12.01 4.42 25.73
C THR A 101 -11.39 4.49 24.33
N LEU A 102 -10.68 5.58 24.06
CA LEU A 102 -9.92 5.73 22.83
C LEU A 102 -8.82 4.65 22.78
N THR A 103 -8.72 3.96 21.65
CA THR A 103 -7.64 3.01 21.36
C THR A 103 -7.12 3.25 19.96
N LEU A 104 -5.86 2.90 19.70
CA LEU A 104 -5.22 3.05 18.40
C LEU A 104 -4.39 1.83 18.06
N SER A 105 -4.57 1.33 16.85
CA SER A 105 -3.69 0.35 16.22
C SER A 105 -3.18 0.88 14.87
N ALA A 106 -2.02 0.41 14.46
CA ALA A 106 -1.41 0.78 13.19
C ALA A 106 -0.91 -0.47 12.47
N SER A 107 -1.04 -0.51 11.14
CA SER A 107 -0.62 -1.63 10.31
C SER A 107 0.04 -1.14 9.03
N LEU A 108 1.20 -1.69 8.69
CA LEU A 108 1.85 -1.46 7.41
C LEU A 108 1.04 -2.19 6.33
N ILE A 109 0.40 -1.44 5.44
CA ILE A 109 -0.38 -2.01 4.33
C ILE A 109 0.43 -2.03 3.03
N LYS A 110 1.49 -1.23 2.96
CA LYS A 110 2.43 -1.19 1.85
C LYS A 110 3.77 -0.65 2.34
N ASP A 111 4.86 -1.32 2.01
CA ASP A 111 6.22 -0.85 2.30
C ASP A 111 6.76 0.03 1.17
N ILE A 112 7.96 0.60 1.32
CA ILE A 112 8.60 1.37 0.25
C ILE A 112 8.90 0.45 -0.94
N THR A 113 8.55 0.91 -2.15
CA THR A 113 8.74 0.21 -3.41
C THR A 113 9.58 1.00 -4.38
N CYS A 114 10.22 0.35 -5.36
CA CYS A 114 10.93 1.04 -6.43
C CYS A 114 10.01 1.50 -7.58
N TYR A 115 8.71 1.15 -7.53
CA TYR A 115 7.68 1.69 -8.43
C TYR A 115 6.88 2.82 -7.80
N THR A 116 6.36 3.69 -8.66
CA THR A 116 5.43 4.76 -8.29
C THR A 116 4.04 4.20 -7.97
N PRO A 117 3.39 4.65 -6.88
CA PRO A 117 3.92 5.56 -5.85
C PRO A 117 4.99 4.86 -5.01
N VAL A 118 6.11 5.53 -4.70
CA VAL A 118 7.27 4.93 -4.00
C VAL A 118 7.00 4.71 -2.51
N GLY A 119 6.29 5.65 -1.88
CA GLY A 119 6.14 5.68 -0.42
C GLY A 119 5.40 4.46 0.16
N ALA A 120 5.80 4.10 1.37
CA ALA A 120 5.06 3.21 2.25
C ALA A 120 3.73 3.84 2.68
N GLN A 121 2.78 2.99 3.04
CA GLN A 121 1.48 3.37 3.57
C GLN A 121 1.19 2.58 4.85
N VAL A 122 0.85 3.31 5.90
CA VAL A 122 0.44 2.77 7.20
C VAL A 122 -1.00 3.15 7.44
N LYS A 123 -1.86 2.15 7.68
CA LYS A 123 -3.26 2.36 8.04
C LYS A 123 -3.39 2.42 9.56
N LEU A 124 -4.01 3.49 10.03
CA LEU A 124 -4.36 3.73 11.42
C LEU A 124 -5.82 3.31 11.63
N LEU A 125 -6.09 2.67 12.77
CA LEU A 125 -7.42 2.27 13.18
C LEU A 125 -7.63 2.65 14.65
N GLU A 126 -8.40 3.70 14.86
CA GLU A 126 -8.92 4.11 16.14
C GLU A 126 -10.26 3.44 16.47
N LYS A 127 -10.54 3.29 17.77
CA LYS A 127 -11.87 2.93 18.30
C LYS A 127 -12.16 3.75 19.55
N GLY A 128 -13.42 4.06 19.80
CA GLY A 128 -13.83 4.92 20.92
C GLY A 128 -13.42 6.38 20.74
N GLY A 129 -13.44 7.14 21.84
CA GLY A 129 -13.19 8.58 21.86
C GLY A 129 -14.27 9.41 21.15
N ASN A 130 -14.04 10.72 21.10
CA ASN A 130 -14.94 11.67 20.46
C ASN A 130 -14.32 12.27 19.18
N GLY A 131 -14.91 12.01 18.02
CA GLY A 131 -14.46 12.60 16.76
C GLY A 131 -14.70 14.12 16.70
N PRO A 132 -14.02 14.87 15.80
CA PRO A 132 -13.02 14.39 14.83
C PRO A 132 -11.68 14.04 15.48
N PHE A 133 -10.91 13.18 14.81
CA PHE A 133 -9.58 12.75 15.24
C PHE A 133 -8.47 13.48 14.49
N THR A 134 -7.35 13.67 15.17
CA THR A 134 -6.10 14.18 14.62
C THR A 134 -4.98 13.20 14.96
N TYR A 135 -4.13 12.89 14.00
CA TYR A 135 -3.04 11.93 14.16
C TYR A 135 -1.70 12.64 14.07
N SER A 136 -0.68 12.07 14.69
CA SER A 136 0.71 12.47 14.54
C SER A 136 1.61 11.25 14.63
N SER A 137 2.90 11.39 14.31
CA SER A 137 3.85 10.30 14.44
C SER A 137 5.21 10.77 14.95
N ILE A 138 6.06 9.82 15.33
CA ILE A 138 7.48 10.04 15.61
C ILE A 138 8.24 8.96 14.83
N PRO A 139 9.23 9.31 13.99
CA PRO A 139 9.88 10.64 13.87
C PRO A 139 9.10 11.73 13.09
N ALA A 140 7.99 11.43 12.41
CA ALA A 140 7.30 12.43 11.58
C ALA A 140 6.27 13.29 12.35
N THR A 141 6.65 14.52 12.70
CA THR A 141 6.00 15.36 13.73
C THR A 141 4.85 16.26 13.27
N GLY A 142 4.35 16.10 12.04
CA GLY A 142 3.18 16.85 11.56
C GLY A 142 1.86 16.23 12.03
N ALA A 143 0.87 17.07 12.35
CA ALA A 143 -0.50 16.61 12.58
C ALA A 143 -1.22 16.37 11.24
N PHE A 144 -1.97 15.28 11.12
CA PHE A 144 -2.73 14.95 9.92
C PHE A 144 -4.11 14.39 10.31
N SER A 145 -5.10 14.52 9.42
CA SER A 145 -6.49 14.13 9.68
C SER A 145 -6.89 12.81 9.00
N ALA A 146 -6.13 12.35 8.02
CA ALA A 146 -6.37 11.08 7.36
C ALA A 146 -5.86 9.92 8.23
N ASN A 147 -6.59 8.81 8.26
CA ASN A 147 -6.15 7.58 8.93
C ASN A 147 -5.14 6.77 8.10
N ILE A 148 -4.53 7.37 7.07
CA ILE A 148 -3.45 6.78 6.29
C ILE A 148 -2.24 7.71 6.38
N PHE A 149 -1.16 7.19 6.92
CA PHE A 149 0.14 7.83 6.92
C PHE A 149 0.97 7.34 5.72
N SER A 150 1.62 8.27 5.01
CA SER A 150 2.48 7.96 3.87
C SER A 150 3.88 8.52 4.12
N THR A 151 4.92 7.74 3.79
CA THR A 151 6.32 8.14 3.93
C THR A 151 7.21 7.43 2.91
N ASP A 152 8.22 8.10 2.40
CA ASP A 152 9.31 7.55 1.59
C ASP A 152 10.60 7.36 2.42
N VAL A 153 10.54 7.62 3.72
CA VAL A 153 11.68 7.50 4.63
C VAL A 153 11.58 6.18 5.41
N PRO A 154 12.56 5.27 5.27
CA PRO A 154 12.66 4.09 6.12
C PRO A 154 12.81 4.48 7.59
N GLY A 155 12.22 3.71 8.49
CA GLY A 155 12.26 4.02 9.91
C GLY A 155 11.22 3.27 10.73
N SER A 156 11.26 3.50 12.03
CA SER A 156 10.32 2.92 13.00
C SER A 156 9.37 4.01 13.47
N TYR A 157 8.08 3.86 13.19
CA TYR A 157 7.07 4.90 13.40
C TYR A 157 6.14 4.55 14.56
N ILE A 158 6.07 5.44 15.56
CA ILE A 158 5.03 5.40 16.60
C ILE A 158 3.98 6.43 16.25
N PHE A 159 2.71 6.05 16.33
CA PHE A 159 1.58 6.91 16.00
C PHE A 159 0.83 7.33 17.24
N THR A 160 0.35 8.58 17.24
CA THR A 160 -0.52 9.14 18.26
C THR A 160 -1.83 9.56 17.60
N VAL A 161 -2.96 9.28 18.22
CA VAL A 161 -4.26 9.85 17.87
C VAL A 161 -4.71 10.75 19.00
N LYS A 162 -5.33 11.88 18.66
CA LYS A 162 -5.94 12.84 19.56
C LYS A 162 -7.39 13.08 19.13
N ASP A 163 -8.31 12.94 20.07
CA ASP A 163 -9.73 13.18 19.85
C ASP A 163 -10.13 14.66 20.10
N ALA A 164 -11.41 15.00 19.87
CA ALA A 164 -11.93 16.36 20.02
C ALA A 164 -11.94 16.86 21.48
N ASN A 165 -11.96 15.94 22.45
CA ASN A 165 -11.88 16.25 23.88
C ASN A 165 -10.42 16.42 24.36
N GLY A 166 -9.45 16.19 23.47
CA GLY A 166 -8.02 16.33 23.75
C GLY A 166 -7.37 15.06 24.27
N CYS A 167 -8.07 13.92 24.25
CA CYS A 167 -7.56 12.65 24.73
C CYS A 167 -6.58 12.07 23.72
N THR A 168 -5.40 11.65 24.19
CA THR A 168 -4.33 11.16 23.32
C THR A 168 -3.98 9.71 23.61
N VAL A 169 -3.82 8.90 22.57
CA VAL A 169 -3.38 7.50 22.67
C VAL A 169 -2.29 7.22 21.66
N THR A 170 -1.25 6.52 22.08
CA THR A 170 -0.13 6.10 21.23
C THR A 170 -0.17 4.61 20.94
N THR A 171 0.32 4.19 19.79
CA THR A 171 0.54 2.76 19.51
C THR A 171 1.56 2.17 20.49
N THR A 172 1.34 0.94 20.93
CA THR A 172 2.23 0.25 21.89
C THR A 172 3.50 -0.30 21.23
N SER A 173 3.48 -0.47 19.92
CA SER A 173 4.62 -0.94 19.11
C SER A 173 4.78 -0.03 17.90
N ALA A 174 6.02 0.08 17.45
CA ALA A 174 6.35 0.86 16.27
C ALA A 174 6.09 0.05 14.99
N VAL A 175 5.62 0.73 13.95
CA VAL A 175 5.52 0.18 12.60
C VAL A 175 6.85 0.40 11.89
N VAL A 176 7.47 -0.68 11.43
CA VAL A 176 8.77 -0.63 10.75
C VAL A 176 8.55 -0.51 9.24
N VAL A 177 9.09 0.55 8.66
CA VAL A 177 9.17 0.79 7.21
C VAL A 177 10.61 0.53 6.78
N THR A 178 10.81 -0.28 5.73
CA THR A 178 12.15 -0.68 5.28
C THR A 178 12.47 -0.12 3.91
N ALA A 179 13.75 0.20 3.69
CA ALA A 179 14.22 0.51 2.36
C ALA A 179 14.08 -0.74 1.47
N PRO A 180 13.70 -0.59 0.20
CA PRO A 180 13.76 -1.71 -0.73
C PRO A 180 15.21 -2.14 -0.92
N ILE A 181 15.42 -3.46 -1.04
CA ILE A 181 16.71 -4.04 -1.42
C ILE A 181 16.60 -4.37 -2.90
N ASN A 182 17.52 -3.88 -3.72
CA ASN A 182 17.52 -4.24 -5.14
C ASN A 182 17.83 -5.74 -5.32
N PRO A 183 17.22 -6.42 -6.30
CA PRO A 183 17.71 -7.72 -6.73
C PRO A 183 19.15 -7.59 -7.26
N VAL A 184 19.88 -8.70 -7.34
CA VAL A 184 21.26 -8.71 -7.84
C VAL A 184 21.45 -9.87 -8.80
N ILE A 185 21.88 -9.57 -10.03
CA ILE A 185 22.35 -10.55 -11.01
C ILE A 185 23.79 -10.93 -10.66
N THR A 186 24.02 -12.17 -10.25
CA THR A 186 25.37 -12.66 -9.91
C THR A 186 26.19 -12.93 -11.17
N SER A 187 25.60 -13.61 -12.15
CA SER A 187 26.25 -13.99 -13.40
C SER A 187 25.26 -14.04 -14.55
N ILE A 188 25.77 -13.78 -15.75
CA ILE A 188 25.09 -14.07 -17.01
C ILE A 188 26.08 -14.73 -17.96
N SER A 189 25.61 -15.66 -18.77
CA SER A 189 26.38 -16.32 -19.82
C SER A 189 25.52 -16.48 -21.07
N ALA A 190 26.15 -16.59 -22.23
CA ALA A 190 25.48 -16.74 -23.51
C ALA A 190 26.04 -17.92 -24.30
N VAL A 191 25.18 -18.50 -25.13
CA VAL A 191 25.54 -19.42 -26.20
C VAL A 191 25.34 -18.68 -27.51
N ASP A 192 26.41 -18.56 -28.29
CA ASP A 192 26.44 -17.89 -29.59
C ASP A 192 25.66 -18.70 -30.65
N VAL A 193 25.16 -18.03 -31.69
CA VAL A 193 24.52 -18.72 -32.82
C VAL A 193 25.58 -19.39 -33.70
N LEU A 194 25.25 -20.55 -34.26
CA LEU A 194 26.21 -21.34 -35.05
C LEU A 194 26.18 -21.04 -36.56
N CYS A 195 25.09 -20.44 -37.04
CA CYS A 195 24.87 -20.10 -38.44
C CYS A 195 24.58 -18.62 -38.55
N ASN A 196 25.12 -17.97 -39.59
CA ASN A 196 24.83 -16.57 -39.87
C ASN A 196 23.33 -16.40 -40.16
N GLY A 197 22.70 -15.43 -39.49
CA GLY A 197 21.27 -15.13 -39.60
C GLY A 197 20.35 -16.07 -38.84
N ASP A 198 20.88 -17.03 -38.06
CA ASP A 198 20.09 -17.91 -37.22
C ASP A 198 19.72 -17.25 -35.88
N SER A 199 18.78 -17.88 -35.16
CA SER A 199 18.34 -17.47 -33.85
C SER A 199 18.47 -18.60 -32.83
N SER A 200 19.50 -19.43 -32.91
CA SER A 200 19.74 -20.54 -31.98
C SER A 200 20.40 -20.12 -30.65
N GLY A 201 20.69 -18.84 -30.47
CA GLY A 201 21.41 -18.32 -29.30
C GLY A 201 20.58 -18.41 -28.03
N SER A 202 21.27 -18.40 -26.89
CA SER A 202 20.62 -18.42 -25.58
C SER A 202 21.40 -17.67 -24.51
N ILE A 203 20.73 -17.29 -23.42
CA ILE A 203 21.27 -16.58 -22.27
C ILE A 203 20.89 -17.37 -21.00
N THR A 204 21.85 -17.57 -20.10
CA THR A 204 21.59 -18.06 -18.74
C THR A 204 21.78 -16.93 -17.75
N VAL A 205 20.90 -16.83 -16.74
CA VAL A 205 20.89 -15.76 -15.74
C VAL A 205 20.85 -16.36 -14.35
N ASP A 206 21.82 -15.99 -13.51
CA ASP A 206 21.84 -16.32 -12.09
C ASP A 206 21.67 -15.06 -11.24
N ILE A 207 20.94 -15.20 -10.14
CA ILE A 207 20.66 -14.11 -9.20
C ILE A 207 20.97 -14.52 -7.76
N ASP A 208 21.32 -13.54 -6.94
CA ASP A 208 21.43 -13.71 -5.49
C ASP A 208 20.02 -13.68 -4.87
N ARG A 209 19.52 -14.86 -4.49
CA ARG A 209 18.18 -15.01 -3.89
C ARG A 209 18.07 -14.47 -2.46
N SER A 210 19.17 -14.00 -1.86
CA SER A 210 19.16 -13.28 -0.58
C SER A 210 18.89 -11.77 -0.73
N LYS A 211 18.86 -11.26 -1.97
CA LYS A 211 18.61 -9.86 -2.32
C LYS A 211 17.31 -9.72 -3.12
N GLY A 212 16.68 -8.56 -3.04
CA GLY A 212 15.36 -8.32 -3.62
C GLY A 212 14.25 -9.13 -2.95
N LEU A 213 13.02 -8.92 -3.40
CA LEU A 213 11.84 -9.63 -2.93
C LEU A 213 11.23 -10.49 -4.05
N ALA A 214 11.10 -11.79 -3.82
CA ALA A 214 10.42 -12.69 -4.75
C ALA A 214 8.91 -12.35 -4.90
N PRO A 215 8.28 -12.63 -6.05
CA PRO A 215 8.85 -13.24 -7.26
C PRO A 215 9.78 -12.32 -8.06
N PHE A 216 10.70 -12.94 -8.80
CA PHE A 216 11.60 -12.26 -9.74
C PHE A 216 11.13 -12.50 -11.18
N VAL A 217 11.18 -11.45 -12.00
CA VAL A 217 10.80 -11.46 -13.42
C VAL A 217 11.98 -10.97 -14.25
N TYR A 218 12.34 -11.73 -15.29
CA TYR A 218 13.38 -11.34 -16.24
C TYR A 218 12.80 -10.62 -17.45
N THR A 219 13.56 -9.70 -18.01
CA THR A 219 13.29 -9.07 -19.31
C THR A 219 14.57 -9.10 -20.14
N ILE A 220 14.45 -9.64 -21.35
CA ILE A 220 15.54 -9.84 -22.30
C ILE A 220 15.32 -8.89 -23.47
N PHE A 221 16.05 -7.78 -23.49
CA PHE A 221 15.88 -6.74 -24.50
C PHE A 221 17.09 -6.71 -25.45
N ASN A 222 16.89 -6.94 -26.74
CA ASN A 222 17.93 -6.79 -27.74
C ASN A 222 18.11 -5.30 -28.05
N THR A 223 19.18 -4.71 -27.52
CA THR A 223 19.53 -3.29 -27.73
C THR A 223 20.03 -2.98 -29.13
N THR A 224 20.45 -3.99 -29.90
CA THR A 224 20.86 -3.81 -31.30
C THR A 224 19.66 -3.63 -32.22
N THR A 225 18.60 -4.41 -32.02
CA THR A 225 17.39 -4.39 -32.87
C THR A 225 16.22 -3.62 -32.26
N GLY A 226 16.26 -3.34 -30.95
CA GLY A 226 15.15 -2.74 -30.20
C GLY A 226 14.02 -3.71 -29.86
N VAL A 227 14.22 -5.02 -30.04
CA VAL A 227 13.19 -6.05 -29.80
C VAL A 227 13.21 -6.50 -28.33
N ASP A 228 12.05 -6.50 -27.68
CA ASP A 228 11.84 -7.08 -26.35
C ASP A 228 11.37 -8.54 -26.46
N TYR A 229 12.17 -9.47 -25.94
CA TYR A 229 11.89 -10.90 -25.90
C TYR A 229 11.18 -11.33 -24.61
N GLY A 230 10.88 -10.40 -23.70
CA GLY A 230 10.25 -10.69 -22.42
C GLY A 230 11.11 -11.65 -21.60
N GLN A 231 10.54 -12.79 -21.19
CA GLN A 231 11.24 -13.81 -20.41
C GLN A 231 11.95 -14.88 -21.26
N GLN A 232 11.94 -14.76 -22.59
CA GLN A 232 12.55 -15.75 -23.46
C GLN A 232 14.08 -15.66 -23.42
N THR A 233 14.73 -16.75 -23.02
CA THR A 233 16.19 -16.84 -22.88
C THR A 233 16.86 -17.74 -23.91
N SER A 234 16.11 -18.31 -24.86
CA SER A 234 16.63 -19.12 -25.96
C SER A 234 15.91 -18.76 -27.26
N GLY A 235 16.41 -19.21 -28.40
CA GLY A 235 15.80 -18.79 -29.67
C GLY A 235 16.16 -17.34 -30.02
N LEU A 236 17.34 -16.87 -29.59
CA LEU A 236 17.76 -15.49 -29.72
C LEU A 236 18.74 -15.32 -30.90
N PRO A 237 18.54 -14.33 -31.79
CA PRO A 237 19.51 -13.97 -32.82
C PRO A 237 20.77 -13.32 -32.23
N ALA A 238 21.80 -13.14 -33.05
CA ALA A 238 22.96 -12.37 -32.67
C ALA A 238 22.61 -10.91 -32.34
N GLY A 239 23.32 -10.33 -31.38
CA GLY A 239 23.11 -8.96 -30.93
C GLY A 239 23.54 -8.72 -29.49
N ILE A 240 23.40 -7.47 -29.05
CA ILE A 240 23.68 -7.03 -27.70
C ILE A 240 22.36 -7.00 -26.92
N TYR A 241 22.31 -7.74 -25.83
CA TYR A 241 21.15 -7.90 -24.97
C TYR A 241 21.34 -7.20 -23.64
N LYS A 242 20.33 -6.45 -23.20
CA LYS A 242 20.18 -5.99 -21.83
C LYS A 242 19.26 -6.96 -21.09
N VAL A 243 19.84 -7.70 -20.16
CA VAL A 243 19.11 -8.59 -19.24
C VAL A 243 18.74 -7.77 -18.01
N THR A 244 17.45 -7.65 -17.73
CA THR A 244 16.95 -6.96 -16.53
C THR A 244 16.22 -7.96 -15.64
N VAL A 245 16.57 -8.02 -14.36
CA VAL A 245 15.77 -8.70 -13.34
C VAL A 245 14.97 -7.64 -12.57
N THR A 246 13.69 -7.94 -12.35
CA THR A 246 12.75 -7.11 -11.61
C THR A 246 12.17 -7.91 -10.46
N ASP A 247 12.13 -7.36 -9.25
CA ASP A 247 11.56 -8.01 -8.08
C ASP A 247 10.09 -7.59 -7.80
N ALA A 248 9.46 -8.15 -6.77
CA ALA A 248 8.07 -7.86 -6.42
C ALA A 248 7.82 -6.44 -5.89
N LYS A 249 8.86 -5.77 -5.37
CA LYS A 249 8.83 -4.34 -5.00
C LYS A 249 9.14 -3.43 -6.19
N GLY A 250 9.43 -4.01 -7.35
CA GLY A 250 9.73 -3.32 -8.58
C GLY A 250 11.15 -2.87 -8.77
N CYS A 251 12.03 -3.27 -7.88
CA CYS A 251 13.42 -2.92 -7.91
C CYS A 251 14.11 -3.74 -8.99
N LYS A 252 15.10 -3.12 -9.64
CA LYS A 252 15.72 -3.67 -10.84
C LYS A 252 17.23 -3.75 -10.70
N ASP A 253 17.80 -4.76 -11.33
CA ASP A 253 19.20 -4.85 -11.69
C ASP A 253 19.32 -5.27 -13.16
N SER A 254 20.36 -4.82 -13.84
CA SER A 254 20.55 -5.10 -15.26
C SER A 254 22.00 -5.29 -15.63
N LYS A 255 22.24 -6.21 -16.56
CA LYS A 255 23.55 -6.46 -17.16
C LYS A 255 23.42 -6.63 -18.68
N ASP A 256 24.46 -6.22 -19.39
CA ASP A 256 24.53 -6.37 -20.84
C ASP A 256 25.35 -7.63 -21.20
N ILE A 257 24.94 -8.33 -22.25
CA ILE A 257 25.64 -9.51 -22.81
C ILE A 257 25.50 -9.54 -24.33
N THR A 258 26.47 -10.15 -25.01
CA THR A 258 26.46 -10.28 -26.48
C THR A 258 26.28 -11.74 -26.87
N ILE A 259 25.41 -11.98 -27.85
CA ILE A 259 25.34 -13.22 -28.62
C ILE A 259 26.01 -12.92 -29.96
N ASN A 260 27.09 -13.64 -30.28
CA ASN A 260 27.79 -13.52 -31.55
C ASN A 260 27.22 -14.47 -32.60
N GLU A 261 27.50 -14.17 -33.86
CA GLU A 261 27.31 -15.09 -34.99
C GLU A 261 28.58 -15.18 -35.85
N PRO A 262 28.78 -16.28 -36.58
CA PRO A 262 29.78 -16.30 -37.63
C PRO A 262 29.43 -15.31 -38.75
N THR A 263 30.46 -14.80 -39.42
CA THR A 263 30.29 -14.01 -40.65
C THR A 263 29.59 -14.81 -41.74
N ALA A 264 28.91 -14.17 -42.69
CA ALA A 264 28.28 -14.86 -43.81
C ALA A 264 29.31 -15.62 -44.68
N ILE A 265 28.93 -16.81 -45.16
CA ILE A 265 29.77 -17.59 -46.07
C ILE A 265 29.89 -16.85 -47.40
N THR A 266 31.14 -16.67 -47.85
CA THR A 266 31.47 -16.13 -49.17
C THR A 266 32.37 -17.11 -49.90
N MET A 267 32.07 -17.38 -51.16
CA MET A 267 32.84 -18.30 -51.99
C MET A 267 33.24 -17.65 -53.29
N LYS A 268 34.43 -17.98 -53.77
CA LYS A 268 34.87 -17.67 -55.13
C LYS A 268 35.15 -18.98 -55.85
N TYR A 269 34.64 -19.09 -57.07
CA TYR A 269 34.86 -20.25 -57.90
C TYR A 269 35.10 -19.85 -59.34
N ARG A 270 35.68 -20.77 -60.09
CA ARG A 270 35.85 -20.70 -61.53
C ARG A 270 35.57 -22.06 -62.15
N THR A 271 35.32 -22.07 -63.46
CA THR A 271 35.01 -23.29 -64.20
C THR A 271 35.98 -23.49 -65.35
N GLU A 272 36.28 -24.74 -65.64
CA GLU A 272 36.94 -25.17 -66.87
C GLU A 272 35.91 -25.92 -67.72
N PRO A 273 35.67 -25.53 -68.98
CA PRO A 273 34.67 -26.17 -69.82
C PRO A 273 35.10 -27.59 -70.22
N ILE A 274 34.10 -28.42 -70.54
CA ILE A 274 34.31 -29.72 -71.19
C ILE A 274 34.89 -29.47 -72.58
N THR A 275 35.90 -30.25 -72.98
CA THR A 275 36.47 -30.17 -74.33
C THR A 275 36.44 -31.53 -75.01
N CYS A 276 36.09 -31.57 -76.30
CA CYS A 276 36.08 -32.77 -77.13
C CYS A 276 37.26 -32.78 -78.11
N GLY A 277 37.84 -33.95 -78.34
CA GLY A 277 38.80 -34.21 -79.41
C GLY A 277 38.13 -34.38 -80.78
N ALA A 278 38.94 -34.41 -81.83
CA ALA A 278 38.48 -34.71 -83.18
C ALA A 278 37.77 -36.09 -83.20
N GLY A 279 36.55 -36.12 -83.74
CA GLY A 279 35.71 -37.32 -83.74
C GLY A 279 34.72 -37.44 -82.58
N GLY A 280 34.57 -36.42 -81.73
CA GLY A 280 33.57 -36.40 -80.66
C GLY A 280 33.94 -37.20 -79.41
N THR A 281 35.18 -37.69 -79.32
CA THR A 281 35.72 -38.33 -78.12
C THR A 281 36.07 -37.27 -77.06
N GLY A 282 35.64 -37.46 -75.80
CA GLY A 282 35.91 -36.50 -74.73
C GLY A 282 37.41 -36.37 -74.43
N LYS A 283 37.92 -35.14 -74.29
CA LYS A 283 39.34 -34.83 -73.98
C LYS A 283 39.55 -34.28 -72.56
N SER A 284 38.57 -33.57 -72.00
CA SER A 284 38.58 -33.09 -70.60
C SER A 284 37.16 -33.14 -70.05
N GLU A 285 37.00 -33.62 -68.82
CA GLU A 285 35.71 -33.77 -68.13
C GLU A 285 35.14 -32.44 -67.60
N GLY A 286 35.84 -31.32 -67.82
CA GLY A 286 35.51 -30.03 -67.20
C GLY A 286 35.78 -30.03 -65.69
N LYS A 287 35.86 -28.85 -65.07
CA LYS A 287 36.09 -28.73 -63.63
C LYS A 287 35.32 -27.56 -63.03
N ILE A 288 34.92 -27.73 -61.77
CA ILE A 288 34.55 -26.63 -60.88
C ILE A 288 35.70 -26.50 -59.88
N ILE A 289 36.30 -25.33 -59.81
CA ILE A 289 37.41 -25.03 -58.91
C ILE A 289 36.91 -24.00 -57.91
N ILE A 290 36.94 -24.35 -56.63
CA ILE A 290 36.69 -23.40 -55.54
C ILE A 290 38.02 -22.72 -55.24
N ASP A 291 38.12 -21.43 -55.56
CA ASP A 291 39.35 -20.65 -55.33
C ASP A 291 39.54 -20.36 -53.83
N TYR A 292 38.43 -20.08 -53.12
CA TYR A 292 38.39 -19.98 -51.65
C TYR A 292 36.95 -19.97 -51.13
N VAL A 293 36.79 -20.35 -49.85
CA VAL A 293 35.62 -20.08 -49.01
C VAL A 293 36.04 -19.32 -47.75
N ARG A 294 35.27 -18.30 -47.35
CA ARG A 294 35.49 -17.52 -46.13
C ARG A 294 34.17 -17.36 -45.38
N GLY A 295 34.25 -17.18 -44.05
CA GLY A 295 33.09 -17.00 -43.19
C GLY A 295 32.37 -18.31 -42.85
N GLY A 296 31.26 -18.24 -42.13
CA GLY A 296 30.60 -19.40 -41.54
C GLY A 296 31.40 -20.03 -40.40
N SER A 297 31.01 -21.24 -40.04
CA SER A 297 31.71 -22.07 -39.06
C SER A 297 32.71 -23.01 -39.77
N PRO A 298 33.93 -23.24 -39.22
CA PRO A 298 34.94 -24.10 -39.85
C PRO A 298 34.46 -25.53 -40.13
N ASN A 299 35.15 -26.19 -41.08
CA ASN A 299 34.81 -27.50 -41.68
C ASN A 299 33.64 -27.42 -42.67
N TYR A 300 33.95 -27.09 -43.92
CA TYR A 300 32.95 -27.04 -44.99
C TYR A 300 32.74 -28.40 -45.63
N THR A 301 31.51 -28.66 -46.07
CA THR A 301 31.18 -29.80 -46.93
C THR A 301 30.70 -29.27 -48.27
N TYR A 302 31.43 -29.60 -49.35
CA TYR A 302 31.01 -29.25 -50.70
C TYR A 302 30.16 -30.35 -51.29
N HIS A 303 28.98 -29.99 -51.79
CA HIS A 303 28.12 -30.89 -52.55
C HIS A 303 28.03 -30.42 -54.00
N VAL A 304 28.30 -31.32 -54.94
CA VAL A 304 28.12 -31.09 -56.37
C VAL A 304 27.03 -32.02 -56.86
N LYS A 305 25.90 -31.45 -57.33
CA LYS A 305 24.72 -32.20 -57.79
C LYS A 305 24.22 -31.65 -59.13
N GLY A 306 23.82 -32.54 -60.04
CA GLY A 306 23.20 -32.16 -61.32
C GLY A 306 23.28 -33.29 -62.36
N ASN A 307 22.26 -33.43 -63.22
CA ASN A 307 22.23 -34.42 -64.32
C ASN A 307 22.54 -35.87 -63.88
N GLY A 308 22.04 -36.29 -62.71
CA GLY A 308 22.30 -37.63 -62.15
C GLY A 308 23.65 -37.78 -61.45
N TYR A 309 24.53 -36.78 -61.48
CA TYR A 309 25.75 -36.72 -60.70
C TYR A 309 25.47 -36.19 -59.28
N SER A 310 26.09 -36.82 -58.28
CA SER A 310 26.08 -36.36 -56.89
C SER A 310 27.40 -36.76 -56.23
N LYS A 311 28.19 -35.78 -55.79
CA LYS A 311 29.40 -36.00 -54.99
C LYS A 311 29.43 -35.06 -53.79
N GLU A 312 30.12 -35.51 -52.77
CA GLU A 312 30.32 -34.81 -51.50
C GLU A 312 31.81 -34.81 -51.16
N TYR A 313 32.29 -33.66 -50.69
CA TYR A 313 33.67 -33.45 -50.24
C TYR A 313 33.61 -32.83 -48.83
N PRO A 314 33.63 -33.64 -47.76
CA PRO A 314 33.51 -33.17 -46.39
C PRO A 314 34.85 -32.62 -45.84
N ASN A 315 34.78 -31.93 -44.69
CA ASN A 315 35.92 -31.47 -43.89
C ASN A 315 36.95 -30.62 -44.66
N GLN A 316 36.48 -29.76 -45.53
CA GLN A 316 37.33 -28.86 -46.30
C GLN A 316 37.68 -27.64 -45.44
N THR A 317 38.93 -27.19 -45.50
CA THR A 317 39.42 -26.08 -44.66
C THR A 317 39.06 -24.69 -45.19
N GLY A 318 38.35 -24.63 -46.33
CA GLY A 318 37.98 -23.39 -47.02
C GLY A 318 38.98 -22.95 -48.06
#